data_AF-Q1YXT7-F1
#
_entry.id   AF-Q1YXT7-F1
#
_cell.length_a   1.000
_cell.length_b   1.000
_cell.length_c   1.000
_cell.angle_alpha   90.00
_cell.angle_beta   90.00
_cell.angle_gamma   90.00
#
_symmetry.space_group_name_H-M   'P 1'
#
loop_
_entity.id
_entity.type
_entity.pdbx_description
1 polymer ?
#
loop_
_entity_poly.entity_id
_entity_poly.type
_entity_poly.pdbx_seq_one_letter_code
_entity_poly.pdbx_strand_id
1 'polypeptide(L)'
;MNRFQLLVTVSFLIIPTFISATTDTEQAAKDVCKCLEEPYSEASKALELINNADESGELSKILSSQEELMKIINTSQKCLENLYIKYPEINKDTTLQAEVITITDETCPNPLNEMTFPDRKAIQ
;
A
#
# COMPACT_ATOMS: atom_id res chain seq x y z
N MET A 1 -37.09 64.86 20.85
CA MET A 1 -36.06 63.97 21.42
C MET A 1 -36.73 62.63 21.70
N ASN A 2 -36.61 61.64 20.81
CA ASN A 2 -36.82 60.23 21.14
C ASN A 2 -36.20 59.35 20.05
N ARG A 3 -35.42 58.39 20.51
CA ARG A 3 -34.35 57.68 19.79
C ARG A 3 -34.93 56.54 18.94
N PHE A 4 -34.67 56.56 17.64
CA PHE A 4 -34.80 55.39 16.78
C PHE A 4 -33.61 54.46 17.04
N GLN A 5 -33.85 53.31 17.65
CA GLN A 5 -32.85 52.24 17.72
C GLN A 5 -32.95 51.38 16.46
N LEU A 6 -31.97 51.53 15.58
CA LEU A 6 -31.71 50.63 14.45
C LEU A 6 -31.11 49.32 15.00
N LEU A 7 -31.91 48.26 15.01
CA LEU A 7 -31.42 46.90 15.23
C LEU A 7 -30.70 46.44 13.96
N VAL A 8 -29.37 46.45 13.99
CA VAL A 8 -28.52 45.82 12.98
C VAL A 8 -28.49 44.33 13.28
N THR A 9 -29.38 43.56 12.66
CA THR A 9 -29.31 42.09 12.70
C THR A 9 -28.15 41.65 11.80
N VAL A 10 -26.98 41.43 12.39
CA VAL A 10 -25.86 40.75 11.73
C VAL A 10 -26.24 39.27 11.61
N SER A 11 -26.90 38.92 10.51
CA SER A 11 -27.07 37.52 10.11
C SER A 11 -25.69 36.96 9.75
N PHE A 12 -25.04 36.33 10.72
CA PHE A 12 -23.91 35.44 10.47
C PHE A 12 -24.44 34.29 9.61
N LEU A 13 -24.17 34.36 8.30
CA LEU A 13 -24.24 33.21 7.41
C LEU A 13 -23.21 32.21 7.92
N ILE A 14 -23.67 31.25 8.74
CA ILE A 14 -22.92 30.05 9.06
C ILE A 14 -22.86 29.26 7.75
N ILE A 15 -21.83 29.52 6.94
CA ILE A 15 -21.49 28.64 5.84
C ILE A 15 -21.01 27.35 6.52
N PRO A 16 -21.71 26.21 6.38
CA PRO A 16 -21.13 24.95 6.81
C PRO A 16 -19.88 24.76 5.96
N THR A 17 -18.71 24.96 6.56
CA THR A 17 -17.48 24.44 6.01
C THR A 17 -17.70 22.93 5.96
N PHE A 18 -17.96 22.41 4.75
CA PHE A 18 -17.77 21.01 4.47
C PHE A 18 -16.28 20.77 4.70
N ILE A 19 -15.94 20.41 5.93
CA ILE A 19 -14.71 19.72 6.22
C ILE A 19 -14.92 18.38 5.52
N SER A 20 -14.55 18.32 4.25
CA SER A 20 -14.25 17.05 3.62
C SER A 20 -13.24 16.40 4.56
N ALA A 21 -13.63 15.33 5.25
CA ALA A 21 -12.67 14.46 5.90
C ALA A 21 -11.67 14.13 4.80
N THR A 22 -10.46 14.69 4.90
CA THR A 22 -9.38 14.41 3.98
C THR A 22 -9.20 12.91 4.04
N THR A 23 -9.49 12.22 2.93
CA THR A 23 -9.14 10.81 2.82
C THR A 23 -7.66 10.70 3.10
N ASP A 24 -7.30 10.08 4.22
CA ASP A 24 -5.92 10.08 4.70
C ASP A 24 -5.14 8.99 3.95
N THR A 25 -4.73 9.33 2.73
CA THR A 25 -3.94 8.48 1.83
C THR A 25 -2.60 8.10 2.46
N GLU A 26 -2.01 8.97 3.29
CA GLU A 26 -0.82 8.66 4.07
C GLU A 26 -1.07 7.58 5.13
N GLN A 27 -2.16 7.68 5.90
CA GLN A 27 -2.49 6.68 6.90
C GLN A 27 -2.88 5.35 6.26
N ALA A 28 -3.62 5.38 5.16
CA ALA A 28 -3.92 4.20 4.36
C ALA A 28 -2.64 3.51 3.88
N ALA A 29 -1.67 4.27 3.36
CA ALA A 29 -0.39 3.72 2.94
C ALA A 29 0.41 3.12 4.11
N LYS A 30 0.45 3.78 5.28
CA LYS A 30 1.08 3.25 6.49
C LYS A 30 0.44 1.93 6.95
N ASP A 31 -0.88 1.82 6.85
CA ASP A 31 -1.60 0.60 7.22
C ASP A 31 -1.32 -0.56 6.26
N VAL A 32 -1.23 -0.26 4.96
CA VAL A 32 -0.78 -1.24 3.95
C VAL A 32 0.64 -1.69 4.26
N CYS A 33 1.57 -0.75 4.50
CA CYS A 33 2.94 -1.07 4.87
C CYS A 33 2.99 -1.94 6.13
N LYS A 34 2.17 -1.64 7.14
CA LYS A 34 2.11 -2.45 8.36
C LYS A 34 1.63 -3.88 8.09
N CYS A 35 0.65 -4.03 7.20
CA CYS A 35 0.19 -5.36 6.79
C CYS A 35 1.24 -6.11 5.96
N LEU A 36 2.02 -5.38 5.15
CA LEU A 36 3.05 -5.95 4.28
C LEU A 36 4.36 -6.31 4.99
N GLU A 37 4.56 -5.88 6.24
CA GLU A 37 5.81 -6.11 7.00
C GLU A 37 6.22 -7.59 7.07
N GLU A 38 5.30 -8.47 7.47
CA GLU A 38 5.55 -9.92 7.53
C GLU A 38 5.75 -10.54 6.14
N PRO A 39 4.84 -10.37 5.16
CA PRO A 39 5.04 -10.98 3.85
C PRO A 39 6.29 -10.44 3.12
N TYR A 40 6.70 -9.18 3.32
CA TYR A 40 7.94 -8.66 2.74
C TYR A 40 9.20 -9.20 3.44
N SER A 41 9.13 -9.43 4.76
CA SER A 41 10.18 -10.15 5.48
C SER A 41 10.35 -11.58 4.92
N GLU A 42 9.25 -12.31 4.72
CA GLU A 42 9.29 -13.65 4.15
C GLU A 42 9.75 -13.65 2.68
N ALA A 43 9.35 -12.64 1.89
CA ALA A 43 9.84 -12.44 0.53
C ALA A 43 11.36 -12.29 0.48
N SER A 44 11.92 -11.47 1.37
CA SER A 44 13.37 -11.26 1.45
C SER A 44 14.14 -12.55 1.76
N LYS A 45 13.59 -13.39 2.67
CA LYS A 45 14.19 -14.70 2.98
C LYS A 45 14.10 -15.66 1.79
N ALA A 46 12.95 -15.71 1.11
CA ALA A 46 12.77 -16.55 -0.07
C ALA A 46 13.74 -16.14 -1.20
N LEU A 47 13.96 -14.83 -1.38
CA LEU A 47 14.94 -14.30 -2.33
C LEU A 47 16.37 -14.75 -1.97
N GLU A 48 16.76 -14.66 -0.71
CA GLU A 48 18.08 -15.11 -0.25
C GLU A 48 18.29 -16.61 -0.52
N LEU A 49 17.26 -17.44 -0.28
CA LEU A 49 17.31 -18.87 -0.59
C LEU A 49 17.45 -19.14 -2.09
N ILE A 50 16.73 -18.39 -2.94
CA ILE A 50 16.81 -18.52 -4.39
C ILE A 50 18.21 -18.15 -4.88
N ASN A 51 18.76 -17.01 -4.44
CA ASN A 51 20.09 -16.57 -4.85
C ASN A 51 21.17 -17.57 -4.46
N ASN A 52 21.13 -18.09 -3.22
CA ASN A 52 22.06 -19.12 -2.77
C ASN A 52 21.90 -20.44 -3.54
N ALA A 53 20.67 -20.82 -3.91
CA ALA A 53 20.39 -22.04 -4.65
C ALA A 53 20.76 -21.95 -6.13
N ASP A 54 20.69 -20.75 -6.73
CA ASP A 54 21.15 -20.50 -8.09
C ASP A 54 22.67 -20.66 -8.20
N GLU A 55 23.41 -20.09 -7.25
CA GLU A 55 24.87 -20.27 -7.15
C GLU A 55 25.28 -21.73 -6.97
N SER A 56 24.49 -22.52 -6.23
CA SER A 56 24.79 -23.94 -5.94
C SER A 56 24.19 -24.94 -6.93
N GLY A 57 23.32 -24.51 -7.85
CA GLY A 57 22.61 -25.37 -8.80
C GLY A 57 21.52 -26.26 -8.17
N GLU A 58 21.03 -25.91 -6.98
CA GLU A 58 20.04 -26.68 -6.24
C GLU A 58 18.60 -26.39 -6.71
N LEU A 59 18.24 -26.94 -7.88
CA LEU A 59 16.93 -26.72 -8.52
C LEU A 59 15.72 -27.03 -7.61
N SER A 60 15.84 -28.01 -6.71
CA SER A 60 14.77 -28.36 -5.76
C SER A 60 14.45 -27.21 -4.80
N LYS A 61 15.46 -26.45 -4.36
CA LYS A 61 15.30 -25.28 -3.48
C LYS A 61 14.63 -24.13 -4.23
N ILE A 62 15.03 -23.89 -5.49
CA ILE A 62 14.40 -22.88 -6.36
C ILE A 62 12.91 -23.16 -6.54
N LEU A 63 12.54 -24.43 -6.75
CA LEU A 63 11.14 -24.84 -6.89
C LEU A 63 10.34 -24.65 -5.60
N SER A 64 10.88 -25.03 -4.43
CA SER A 64 10.19 -24.80 -3.15
C SER A 64 9.98 -23.33 -2.84
N SER A 65 10.95 -22.47 -3.17
CA SER A 65 10.83 -21.02 -2.94
C SER A 65 9.77 -20.36 -3.82
N GLN A 66 9.44 -20.92 -5.00
CA GLN A 66 8.33 -20.41 -5.82
C GLN A 66 6.96 -20.62 -5.16
N GLU A 67 6.74 -21.76 -4.49
CA GLU A 67 5.49 -21.98 -3.76
C GLU A 67 5.34 -21.01 -2.59
N GLU A 68 6.44 -20.69 -1.90
CA GLU A 68 6.47 -19.71 -0.83
C GLU A 68 6.19 -18.29 -1.35
N LEU A 69 6.80 -17.90 -2.47
CA LEU A 69 6.51 -16.62 -3.13
C LEU A 69 5.02 -16.48 -3.50
N MET A 70 4.38 -17.54 -3.98
CA MET A 70 2.94 -17.51 -4.26
C MET A 70 2.10 -17.30 -2.99
N LYS A 71 2.48 -17.89 -1.85
CA LYS A 71 1.80 -17.66 -0.57
C LYS A 71 1.95 -16.21 -0.11
N ILE A 72 3.15 -15.65 -0.29
CA ILE A 72 3.46 -14.25 0.01
C ILE A 72 2.60 -13.32 -0.83
N ILE A 73 2.55 -13.52 -2.16
CA ILE A 73 1.71 -12.74 -3.08
C ILE A 73 0.24 -12.75 -2.64
N ASN A 74 -0.31 -13.93 -2.34
CA ASN A 74 -1.69 -14.06 -1.90
C ASN A 74 -1.95 -13.33 -0.57
N THR A 75 -0.98 -13.31 0.33
CA THR A 75 -1.09 -12.62 1.62
C THR A 75 -1.00 -11.10 1.43
N SER A 76 -0.10 -10.62 0.57
CA SER A 76 0.00 -9.22 0.20
C SER A 76 -1.27 -8.71 -0.51
N GLN A 77 -1.91 -9.51 -1.36
CA GLN A 77 -3.18 -9.14 -1.99
C GLN A 77 -4.29 -8.91 -0.96
N LYS A 78 -4.36 -9.75 0.07
CA LYS A 78 -5.31 -9.56 1.18
C LYS A 78 -5.08 -8.25 1.95
N CYS A 79 -3.84 -7.74 2.00
CA CYS A 79 -3.58 -6.44 2.59
C CYS A 79 -4.30 -5.31 1.85
N LEU A 80 -4.30 -5.35 0.52
CA LEU A 80 -5.02 -4.37 -0.32
C LEU A 80 -6.54 -4.56 -0.24
N GLU A 81 -7.03 -5.80 -0.21
CA GLU A 81 -8.47 -6.06 -0.02
C GLU A 81 -8.96 -5.51 1.33
N ASN A 82 -8.21 -5.74 2.41
CA ASN A 82 -8.53 -5.24 3.74
C ASN A 82 -8.45 -3.71 3.82
N LEU A 83 -7.50 -3.09 3.11
CA LEU A 83 -7.44 -1.64 2.96
C LEU A 83 -8.77 -1.11 2.41
N TYR A 84 -9.29 -1.68 1.33
CA TYR A 84 -10.51 -1.20 0.68
C TYR A 84 -11.78 -1.40 1.51
N ILE A 85 -11.78 -2.34 2.46
CA ILE A 85 -12.82 -2.48 3.47
C ILE A 85 -12.71 -1.35 4.51
N LYS A 86 -11.48 -1.03 4.94
CA LYS A 86 -11.21 -0.01 5.97
C LYS A 86 -11.39 1.43 5.44
N TYR A 87 -11.08 1.65 4.17
CA TYR A 87 -11.11 2.95 3.48
C TYR A 87 -12.00 2.87 2.22
N PRO A 88 -13.33 2.82 2.39
CA PRO A 88 -14.28 2.60 1.29
C PRO A 88 -14.31 3.75 0.26
N GLU A 89 -13.89 4.95 0.63
CA GLU A 89 -13.70 6.09 -0.26
C GLU A 89 -12.52 5.90 -1.20
N ILE A 90 -11.42 5.30 -0.73
CA ILE A 90 -10.25 4.96 -1.57
C ILE A 90 -10.66 3.88 -2.58
N ASN A 91 -11.40 2.85 -2.14
CA ASN A 91 -11.91 1.81 -3.04
C ASN A 91 -12.76 2.34 -4.22
N LYS A 92 -13.41 3.50 -4.04
CA LYS A 92 -14.29 4.10 -5.06
C LYS A 92 -13.57 5.07 -6.00
N ASP A 93 -12.34 5.46 -5.68
CA ASP A 93 -11.60 6.48 -6.42
C ASP A 93 -10.23 5.94 -6.85
N THR A 94 -10.06 5.82 -8.16
CA THR A 94 -8.82 5.34 -8.77
C THR A 94 -7.64 6.28 -8.55
N THR A 95 -7.89 7.58 -8.37
CA THR A 95 -6.87 8.58 -8.08
C THR A 95 -6.31 8.36 -6.67
N LEU A 96 -7.21 8.17 -5.70
CA LEU A 96 -6.83 7.88 -4.32
C LEU A 96 -6.13 6.51 -4.21
N GLN A 97 -6.55 5.51 -4.99
CA GLN A 97 -5.85 4.22 -5.06
C GLN A 97 -4.42 4.38 -5.58
N ALA A 98 -4.24 5.12 -6.68
CA ALA A 98 -2.92 5.36 -7.25
C ALA A 98 -2.02 6.15 -6.28
N GLU A 99 -2.58 7.12 -5.56
CA GLU A 99 -1.86 7.89 -4.55
C GLU A 99 -1.40 7.01 -3.39
N VAL A 100 -2.28 6.17 -2.83
CA VAL A 100 -1.91 5.21 -1.78
C VAL A 100 -0.82 4.26 -2.25
N ILE A 101 -0.95 3.69 -3.45
CA ILE A 101 0.07 2.78 -4.02
C ILE A 101 1.41 3.51 -4.14
N THR A 102 1.41 4.74 -4.64
CA THR A 102 2.64 5.55 -4.78
C THR A 102 3.30 5.78 -3.42
N ILE A 103 2.53 6.20 -2.41
CA ILE A 103 3.06 6.44 -1.06
C ILE A 103 3.56 5.14 -0.43
N THR A 104 2.84 4.02 -0.63
CA THR A 104 3.25 2.69 -0.16
C THR A 104 4.58 2.27 -0.80
N ASP A 105 4.72 2.39 -2.12
CA ASP A 105 5.95 2.01 -2.84
C ASP A 105 7.16 2.83 -2.37
N GLU A 106 6.97 4.11 -2.03
CA GLU A 106 8.01 4.98 -1.47
C GLU A 106 8.34 4.67 0.00
N THR A 107 7.33 4.31 0.80
CA THR A 107 7.47 4.15 2.26
C THR A 107 7.92 2.75 2.67
N CYS A 108 7.45 1.72 1.96
CA CYS A 108 7.78 0.32 2.20
C CYS A 108 8.00 -0.39 0.85
N PRO A 109 9.20 -0.28 0.26
CA PRO A 109 9.45 -0.81 -1.07
C PRO A 109 9.31 -2.33 -1.12
N ASN A 110 8.71 -2.83 -2.19
CA ASN A 110 8.56 -4.25 -2.44
C ASN A 110 9.95 -4.90 -2.65
N PRO A 111 10.38 -5.85 -1.80
CA PRO A 111 11.70 -6.48 -1.90
C PRO A 111 11.88 -7.28 -3.21
N LEU A 112 10.78 -7.69 -3.86
CA LEU A 112 10.84 -8.40 -5.13
C LEU A 112 11.19 -7.49 -6.33
N ASN A 113 11.13 -6.16 -6.17
CA ASN A 113 11.48 -5.23 -7.25
C ASN A 113 12.98 -5.28 -7.62
N GLU A 114 13.82 -5.75 -6.70
CA GLU A 114 15.27 -5.92 -6.93
C GLU A 114 15.62 -7.32 -7.45
N MET A 115 14.63 -8.20 -7.64
CA MET A 115 14.87 -9.56 -8.10
C MET A 115 15.28 -9.59 -9.58
N THR A 116 16.52 -9.98 -9.85
CA THR A 116 16.98 -10.35 -11.19
C THR A 116 16.92 -11.87 -11.32
N PHE A 117 16.02 -12.39 -12.16
CA PHE A 117 16.09 -13.80 -12.53
C PHE A 117 17.32 -14.03 -13.40
N PRO A 118 18.16 -15.03 -13.11
CA PRO A 118 19.27 -15.40 -13.97
C PRO A 118 18.71 -15.76 -15.36
N ASP A 119 19.22 -15.07 -16.37
CA ASP A 119 18.86 -15.29 -17.76
C ASP A 119 19.21 -16.75 -18.10
N ARG A 120 18.27 -17.51 -18.71
CA ARG A 120 18.50 -18.90 -19.12
C ARG A 120 19.58 -18.97 -20.21
N LYS A 121 20.85 -18.83 -19.83
CA LYS A 121 22.02 -19.01 -20.68
C LYS A 121 23.12 -19.76 -19.94
N ALA A 122 22.86 -21.01 -19.55
CA ALA A 122 23.90 -21.98 -19.24
C ALA A 122 23.37 -23.42 -19.16
N ILE A 123 22.52 -23.85 -20.08
CA ILE A 123 22.30 -25.29 -20.32
C ILE A 123 22.25 -25.52 -21.82
N GLN A 124 23.43 -25.54 -22.44
CA GLN A 124 23.69 -26.18 -23.73
C GLN A 124 24.91 -27.07 -23.58
#